data_AF-A0A923TNN1-F1
#
_entry.id   AF-A0A923TNN1-F1
#
_cell.length_a   1.000
_cell.length_b   1.000
_cell.length_c   1.000
_cell.angle_alpha   90.00
_cell.angle_beta   90.00
_cell.angle_gamma   90.00
#
_symmetry.space_group_name_H-M   'P 1'
#
loop_
_entity.id
_entity.type
_entity.pdbx_description
1 polymer ?
#
loop_
_entity_poly.entity_id
_entity_poly.type
_entity_poly.pdbx_seq_one_letter_code
_entity_poly.pdbx_strand_id
1 'polypeptide(L)'
;MTTTRTGIVLGAGGVLGAAWTIGALAALQEHHGWDPRDAEVLVGTPAGSVLASFLGCGIGVDVLLDHQRGIAHAEAPDISYDPDGESATPPL
;
A
#
# COMPACT_ATOMS: atom_id res chain seq x y z
N MET A 1 17.69 12.79 22.64
CA MET A 1 17.18 11.43 22.32
C MET A 1 17.42 11.22 20.84
N THR A 2 18.06 10.13 20.43
CA THR A 2 18.17 9.77 19.02
C THR A 2 16.82 9.24 18.56
N THR A 3 16.16 9.91 17.62
CA THR A 3 14.94 9.40 16.98
C THR A 3 15.28 8.11 16.25
N THR A 4 14.54 7.04 16.51
CA THR A 4 14.68 5.78 15.76
C THR A 4 14.35 6.03 14.30
N ARG A 5 15.25 5.63 13.40
CA ARG A 5 15.06 5.72 11.96
C ARG A 5 14.54 4.38 11.44
N THR A 6 13.40 4.40 10.75
CA THR A 6 12.73 3.18 10.25
C THR A 6 12.67 3.22 8.72
N GLY A 7 13.00 2.09 8.09
CA GLY A 7 12.79 1.89 6.65
C GLY A 7 11.94 0.64 6.41
N ILE A 8 11.15 0.64 5.33
CA ILE A 8 10.31 -0.49 4.91
C ILE A 8 10.79 -1.01 3.54
N VAL A 9 10.87 -2.33 3.40
CA VAL A 9 11.11 -3.02 2.13
C VAL A 9 9.94 -3.95 1.83
N LEU A 10 9.26 -3.70 0.71
CA LEU A 10 8.07 -4.43 0.28
C LEU A 10 8.41 -5.35 -0.90
N GLY A 11 8.27 -6.65 -0.69
CA GLY A 11 8.61 -7.66 -1.69
C GLY A 11 7.64 -7.73 -2.89
N ALA A 12 8.01 -8.55 -3.86
CA ALA A 12 7.15 -8.94 -4.98
C ALA A 12 6.03 -9.90 -4.56
N GLY A 13 5.13 -10.21 -5.49
CA GLY A 13 4.06 -11.18 -5.24
C GLY A 13 2.76 -10.95 -6.01
N GLY A 14 2.73 -9.98 -6.94
CA GLY A 14 1.54 -9.65 -7.71
C GLY A 14 0.37 -9.20 -6.83
N VAL A 15 -0.85 -9.39 -7.31
CA VAL A 15 -2.08 -8.98 -6.61
C VAL A 15 -2.21 -9.65 -5.23
N LEU A 16 -1.95 -10.96 -5.14
CA LEU A 16 -2.02 -11.68 -3.86
C LEU A 16 -0.98 -11.17 -2.85
N GLY A 17 0.25 -10.95 -3.31
CA GLY A 17 1.32 -10.40 -2.47
C GLY A 17 1.00 -8.99 -1.97
N ALA A 18 0.39 -8.15 -2.81
CA ALA A 18 -0.09 -6.83 -2.41
C ALA A 18 -1.14 -6.94 -1.30
N ALA A 19 -2.15 -7.80 -1.46
CA ALA A 19 -3.21 -7.98 -0.46
C ALA A 19 -2.64 -8.44 0.91
N TRP A 20 -1.71 -9.39 0.93
CA TRP A 20 -1.05 -9.83 2.16
C TRP A 20 -0.20 -8.73 2.80
N THR A 21 0.52 -7.98 1.97
CA THR A 21 1.36 -6.87 2.45
C THR A 21 0.50 -5.76 3.06
N ILE A 22 -0.62 -5.40 2.45
CA ILE A 22 -1.57 -4.41 3.01
C ILE A 22 -2.10 -4.89 4.37
N GLY A 23 -2.48 -6.16 4.49
CA GLY A 23 -2.92 -6.73 5.77
C GLY A 23 -1.81 -6.69 6.84
N ALA A 24 -0.57 -6.99 6.47
CA ALA A 24 0.58 -6.92 7.38
C ALA A 24 0.88 -5.49 7.84
N LEU A 25 0.81 -4.52 6.93
CA LEU A 25 0.97 -3.09 7.25
C LEU A 25 -0.14 -2.60 8.18
N ALA A 26 -1.38 -3.04 7.96
CA ALA A 26 -2.51 -2.69 8.83
C ALA A 26 -2.31 -3.24 10.26
N ALA A 27 -1.90 -4.50 10.37
CA ALA A 27 -1.58 -5.10 11.68
C ALA A 27 -0.39 -4.40 12.36
N LEU A 28 0.65 -4.04 11.61
CA LEU A 28 1.80 -3.30 12.14
C LEU A 28 1.37 -1.93 12.69
N GLN A 29 0.54 -1.20 11.95
CA GLN A 29 0.02 0.10 12.36
C GLN A 29 -0.85 -0.02 13.61
N GLU A 30 -1.74 -1.01 13.67
CA GLU A 30 -2.61 -1.27 14.84
C GLU A 30 -1.80 -1.61 16.10
N HIS A 31 -0.83 -2.52 15.99
CA HIS A 31 -0.09 -3.01 17.15
C HIS A 31 0.98 -2.04 17.67
N HIS A 32 1.55 -1.20 16.79
CA HIS A 32 2.63 -0.30 17.17
C HIS A 32 2.23 1.17 17.21
N GLY A 33 1.02 1.53 16.76
CA GLY A 33 0.59 2.93 16.64
C GLY A 33 1.50 3.75 15.74
N TRP A 34 2.22 3.10 14.83
CA TRP A 34 3.19 3.71 13.93
C TRP A 34 2.64 3.71 12.51
N ASP A 35 2.66 4.86 11.85
CA ASP A 35 2.21 5.01 10.48
C ASP A 35 3.31 4.58 9.50
N PRO A 36 3.09 3.59 8.63
CA PRO A 36 4.08 3.19 7.63
C PRO A 36 4.51 4.30 6.68
N ARG A 37 3.72 5.38 6.54
CA ARG A 37 4.09 6.59 5.79
C ARG A 37 5.21 7.39 6.46
N ASP A 38 5.42 7.22 7.77
CA ASP A 38 6.49 7.87 8.52
C ASP A 38 7.86 7.18 8.37
N ALA A 39 7.95 6.13 7.55
CA ALA A 39 9.23 5.52 7.21
C ALA A 39 10.14 6.52 6.48
N GLU A 40 11.40 6.62 6.89
CA GLU A 40 12.40 7.49 6.23
C GLU A 40 12.75 7.00 4.83
N VAL A 41 12.60 5.68 4.60
CA VAL A 41 12.86 5.04 3.32
C VAL A 41 11.79 3.99 3.02
N LEU A 42 11.23 4.05 1.81
CA LEU A 42 10.29 3.08 1.25
C LEU A 42 10.93 2.45 0.00
N VAL A 43 11.06 1.12 -0.03
CA VAL A 43 11.57 0.37 -1.17
C VAL A 43 10.58 -0.73 -1.53
N GLY A 44 10.35 -1.01 -2.82
CA GLY A 44 9.65 -2.22 -3.19
C GLY A 44 9.79 -2.65 -4.65
N THR A 45 9.27 -3.85 -4.95
CA THR A 45 9.38 -4.56 -6.25
C THR A 45 8.15 -5.49 -6.48
N PRO A 46 7.61 -5.77 -7.70
CA PRO A 46 6.82 -4.77 -8.39
C PRO A 46 5.52 -4.43 -7.65
N ALA A 47 4.76 -5.40 -7.13
CA ALA A 47 3.60 -5.14 -6.26
C ALA A 47 4.02 -4.26 -5.07
N GLY A 48 5.18 -4.56 -4.46
CA GLY A 48 5.76 -3.72 -3.44
C GLY A 48 6.17 -2.33 -3.92
N SER A 49 6.57 -2.13 -5.18
CA SER A 49 6.92 -0.79 -5.69
C SER A 49 5.70 0.11 -5.81
N VAL A 50 4.56 -0.47 -6.18
CA VAL A 50 3.28 0.26 -6.23
C VAL A 50 2.81 0.61 -4.82
N LEU A 51 2.87 -0.33 -3.87
CA LEU A 51 2.55 -0.03 -2.47
C LEU A 51 3.49 1.01 -1.86
N ALA A 52 4.80 0.92 -2.12
CA ALA A 52 5.78 1.91 -1.69
C ALA A 52 5.48 3.29 -2.29
N SER A 53 5.02 3.34 -3.55
CA SER A 53 4.62 4.58 -4.20
C SER A 53 3.37 5.18 -3.56
N PHE A 54 2.35 4.36 -3.25
CA PHE A 54 1.14 4.84 -2.57
C PHE A 54 1.46 5.44 -1.20
N LEU A 55 2.22 4.72 -0.37
CA LEU A 55 2.65 5.21 0.94
C LEU A 55 3.48 6.50 0.82
N GLY A 56 4.41 6.56 -0.15
CA GLY A 56 5.23 7.74 -0.41
C GLY A 56 4.43 8.94 -0.92
N CYS A 57 3.30 8.71 -1.58
CA CYS A 57 2.33 9.73 -1.98
C CYS A 57 1.36 10.12 -0.85
N GLY A 58 1.52 9.58 0.36
CA GLY A 58 0.69 9.88 1.52
C GLY A 58 -0.60 9.06 1.62
N ILE A 59 -0.83 8.09 0.74
CA ILE A 59 -2.01 7.22 0.81
C ILE A 59 -1.88 6.32 2.04
N GLY A 60 -2.86 6.42 2.93
CA GLY A 60 -2.91 5.67 4.18
C GLY A 60 -3.16 4.18 3.98
N VAL A 61 -2.71 3.37 4.94
CA VAL A 61 -2.93 1.92 4.93
C VAL A 61 -4.42 1.56 5.05
N ASP A 62 -5.20 2.39 5.73
CA ASP A 62 -6.66 2.31 5.83
C ASP A 62 -7.32 2.43 4.44
N VAL A 63 -6.89 3.38 3.62
CA VAL A 63 -7.36 3.55 2.24
C VAL A 63 -7.08 2.30 1.42
N LEU A 64 -5.85 1.77 1.52
CA LEU A 64 -5.44 0.56 0.81
C LEU A 64 -6.22 -0.67 1.28
N LEU A 65 -6.51 -0.77 2.58
CA LEU A 65 -7.28 -1.86 3.17
C LEU A 65 -8.74 -1.83 2.74
N ASP A 66 -9.36 -0.65 2.71
CA ASP A 66 -10.73 -0.47 2.26
C ASP A 66 -10.86 -0.77 0.76
N HIS A 67 -9.88 -0.37 -0.07
CA HIS A 67 -9.80 -0.78 -1.46
C HIS A 67 -9.81 -2.31 -1.63
N GLN A 68 -8.97 -3.02 -0.87
CA GLN A 68 -8.93 -4.50 -0.89
C GLN A 68 -10.25 -5.16 -0.44
N ARG A 69 -11.04 -4.47 0.37
CA ARG A 69 -12.36 -4.94 0.85
C ARG A 69 -13.51 -4.53 -0.06
N GLY A 70 -13.26 -3.72 -1.10
CA GLY A 70 -14.30 -3.15 -1.96
C GLY A 70 -15.16 -2.09 -1.25
N ILE A 71 -14.60 -1.42 -0.23
CA ILE A 71 -15.26 -0.35 0.51
C ILE A 71 -14.82 0.99 -0.09
N ALA A 72 -15.79 1.85 -0.40
CA ALA A 72 -15.50 3.19 -0.90
C ALA A 72 -14.83 4.03 0.20
N HIS A 73 -13.70 4.63 -0.11
CA HIS A 73 -12.97 5.51 0.80
C HIS A 73 -12.88 6.92 0.22
N ALA A 74 -13.16 7.95 1.03
CA ALA A 74 -13.21 9.34 0.54
C ALA A 74 -11.86 9.85 0.04
N GLU A 75 -10.77 9.34 0.61
CA GLU A 75 -9.38 9.68 0.23
C GLU A 75 -8.78 8.71 -0.81
N ALA A 76 -9.57 7.77 -1.34
CA ALA A 76 -9.09 6.89 -2.39
C ALA A 76 -8.77 7.70 -3.65
N PRO A 77 -7.62 7.45 -4.31
CA PRO A 77 -7.34 8.04 -5.61
C PRO A 77 -8.37 7.55 -6.64
N ASP A 78 -8.80 8.45 -7.52
CA ASP A 78 -9.67 8.10 -8.65
C ASP A 78 -8.86 7.32 -9.69
N ILE A 79 -8.90 5.99 -9.57
CA ILE A 79 -8.24 5.06 -10.48
C ILE A 79 -9.28 4.36 -11.34
N SER A 80 -9.63 4.97 -12.48
CA SER A 80 -10.50 4.31 -13.46
C SER A 80 -9.78 3.13 -14.10
N TYR A 81 -10.34 1.93 -13.99
CA TYR A 81 -9.90 0.76 -14.73
C TYR A 81 -11.03 0.19 -15.57
N ASP A 82 -10.76 0.03 -16.87
CA ASP A 82 -11.64 -0.66 -17.80
C ASP A 82 -11.21 -2.14 -17.88
N PRO A 83 -11.96 -3.07 -17.28
CA PRO A 83 -11.63 -4.49 -17.33
C PRO A 83 -11.77 -5.08 -18.74
N ASP A 84 -12.48 -4.39 -19.64
CA ASP A 84 -12.73 -4.81 -21.02
C ASP A 84 -11.81 -4.10 -22.03
N GLY A 85 -10.88 -3.25 -21.56
CA GLY A 85 -9.91 -2.52 -22.37
C GLY A 85 -8.70 -3.36 -22.80
N GLU A 86 -8.06 -3.00 -23.91
CA GLU A 86 -6.96 -3.77 -24.55
C GLU A 86 -5.70 -3.99 -23.68
N SER A 87 -5.57 -3.28 -22.55
CA SER A 87 -4.53 -3.50 -21.54
C SER A 87 -5.09 -4.18 -20.29
N ALA A 88 -5.48 -5.45 -20.41
CA ALA A 88 -6.08 -6.23 -19.33
C ALA A 88 -5.06 -6.68 -18.26
N THR A 89 -4.35 -5.73 -17.64
CA THR A 89 -3.77 -5.95 -16.31
C THR A 89 -4.58 -5.13 -15.32
N PRO A 90 -5.23 -5.75 -14.31
CA PRO A 90 -5.93 -4.99 -13.28
C PRO A 90 -4.97 -3.98 -12.63
N PRO A 91 -5.43 -2.75 -12.30
CA PRO A 91 -4.69 -1.92 -11.36
C PRO A 91 -4.56 -2.74 -10.09
N LEU A 92 -3.37 -2.73 -9.50
CA LEU A 92 -3.09 -3.46 -8.28
C LEU A 92 -4.04 -3.10 -7.14
#